data_AF-H5V433-F1
#
_entry.id   AF-H5V433-F1
#
_cell.length_a   1.000
_cell.length_b   1.000
_cell.length_c   1.000
_cell.angle_alpha   90.00
_cell.angle_beta   90.00
_cell.angle_gamma   90.00
#
_symmetry.space_group_name_H-M   'P 1'
#
loop_
_entity.id
_entity.type
_entity.pdbx_description
1 polymer ?
#
loop_
_entity_poly.entity_id
_entity_poly.type
_entity_poly.pdbx_seq_one_letter_code
_entity_poly.pdbx_strand_id
1 'polypeptide(L)'
;MDSPGTAPYLLPGAPAFDLTISQFREKFNHDSAPLALSEFRAISSGQDQVTITRAATKINENLYASSALQRGTLKVKSMQITWLPIQGPEQKAAKAKALEYMAAVARVFVPLSKAQSQKQITALLTSAKGKRYYQQTVGAIRYVIADNGEKGLTFAIEPIKLALSEDLEGNNK
;
A
#
# COMPACT_ATOMS: atom_id res chain seq x y z
N MET A 1 2.64 6.75 -24.18
CA MET A 1 1.76 6.12 -23.17
C MET A 1 2.60 5.12 -22.43
N ASP A 2 3.02 5.46 -21.20
CA ASP A 2 3.77 4.50 -20.38
C ASP A 2 2.77 3.51 -19.80
N SER A 3 2.69 2.32 -20.40
CA SER A 3 2.10 1.18 -19.70
C SER A 3 2.81 1.04 -18.36
N PRO A 4 2.11 0.98 -17.22
CA PRO A 4 2.78 0.71 -15.96
C PRO A 4 3.51 -0.62 -16.13
N GLY A 5 4.84 -0.59 -16.07
CA GLY A 5 5.66 -1.79 -16.05
C GLY A 5 5.19 -2.73 -14.94
N THR A 6 5.59 -4.01 -15.02
CA THR A 6 5.26 -5.02 -14.01
C THR A 6 5.44 -4.46 -12.60
N ALA A 7 4.40 -4.60 -11.76
CA ALA A 7 4.43 -4.04 -10.42
C ALA A 7 5.64 -4.59 -9.63
N PRO A 8 6.42 -3.75 -8.92
CA PRO A 8 7.68 -4.18 -8.33
C PRO A 8 7.60 -5.40 -7.38
N TYR A 9 6.49 -5.56 -6.64
CA TYR A 9 6.27 -6.71 -5.76
C TYR A 9 6.07 -8.05 -6.50
N LEU A 10 5.84 -8.02 -7.81
CA LEU A 10 5.72 -9.20 -8.68
C LEU A 10 7.07 -9.64 -9.27
N LEU A 11 8.12 -8.82 -9.14
CA LEU A 11 9.43 -9.16 -9.68
C LEU A 11 10.05 -10.37 -8.94
N PRO A 12 10.80 -11.23 -9.64
CA PRO A 12 11.58 -12.29 -9.00
C PRO A 12 12.48 -11.74 -7.89
N GLY A 13 12.51 -12.41 -6.74
CA GLY A 13 13.30 -11.96 -5.59
C GLY A 13 12.78 -10.70 -4.88
N ALA A 14 11.62 -10.15 -5.29
CA ALA A 14 11.02 -9.02 -4.58
C ALA A 14 10.71 -9.41 -3.13
N PRO A 15 11.10 -8.57 -2.15
CA PRO A 15 10.98 -8.91 -0.73
C PRO A 15 9.52 -8.95 -0.26
N ALA A 16 9.34 -9.45 0.95
CA ALA A 16 8.12 -9.34 1.74
C ALA A 16 8.45 -8.69 3.08
N PHE A 17 7.48 -8.03 3.70
CA PHE A 17 7.56 -7.62 5.09
C PHE A 17 7.66 -8.86 5.98
N ASP A 18 8.29 -8.70 7.14
CA ASP A 18 8.30 -9.74 8.17
C ASP A 18 6.99 -9.76 8.99
N LEU A 19 5.86 -9.68 8.28
CA LEU A 19 4.51 -9.74 8.81
C LEU A 19 3.65 -10.57 7.88
N THR A 20 2.97 -11.58 8.42
CA THR A 20 1.88 -12.26 7.72
C THR A 20 0.65 -11.35 7.65
N ILE A 21 -0.29 -11.67 6.76
CA ILE A 21 -1.54 -10.92 6.66
C ILE A 21 -2.36 -10.90 7.96
N SER A 22 -2.35 -12.01 8.71
CA SER A 22 -3.02 -12.12 10.02
C SER A 22 -2.34 -11.24 11.07
N GLN A 23 -1.01 -11.29 11.16
CA GLN A 23 -0.23 -10.43 12.07
C GLN A 23 -0.40 -8.95 11.75
N PHE A 24 -0.41 -8.59 10.46
CA PHE A 24 -0.73 -7.24 10.01
C PHE A 24 -2.10 -6.79 10.52
N ARG A 25 -3.14 -7.62 10.33
CA ARG A 25 -4.51 -7.29 10.72
C ARG A 25 -4.64 -7.14 12.23
N GLU A 26 -4.07 -8.05 13.01
CA GLU A 26 -4.07 -7.99 14.48
C GLU A 26 -3.42 -6.70 14.97
N LYS A 27 -2.21 -6.39 14.48
CA LYS A 27 -1.51 -5.16 14.83
C LYS A 27 -2.28 -3.91 14.41
N PHE A 28 -2.82 -3.89 13.19
CA PHE A 28 -3.63 -2.78 12.70
C PHE A 28 -4.85 -2.54 13.58
N ASN A 29 -5.60 -3.60 13.92
CA ASN A 29 -6.82 -3.51 14.72
C ASN A 29 -6.53 -3.09 16.16
N HIS A 30 -5.41 -3.53 16.73
CA HIS A 30 -4.93 -3.08 18.03
C HIS A 30 -4.60 -1.58 18.02
N ASP A 31 -3.78 -1.13 17.06
CA ASP A 31 -3.26 0.24 16.99
C ASP A 31 -4.28 1.25 16.43
N SER A 32 -5.40 0.77 15.85
CA SER A 32 -6.39 1.57 15.11
C SER A 32 -7.82 1.05 15.30
N ALA A 33 -8.23 0.76 16.54
CA ALA A 33 -9.54 0.15 16.86
C ALA A 33 -10.76 0.77 16.14
N PRO A 34 -10.92 2.11 15.98
CA PRO A 34 -12.04 2.71 15.25
C PRO A 34 -12.05 2.45 13.73
N LEU A 35 -10.99 1.85 13.20
CA LEU A 35 -10.79 1.54 11.79
C LEU A 35 -10.72 0.03 11.53
N ALA A 36 -11.03 -0.82 12.51
CA ALA A 36 -10.78 -2.25 12.47
C ALA A 36 -11.15 -2.91 11.12
N LEU A 37 -10.24 -3.74 10.63
CA LEU A 37 -10.40 -4.52 9.40
C LEU A 37 -10.98 -5.89 9.72
N SER A 38 -11.91 -6.33 8.87
CA SER A 38 -12.37 -7.71 8.80
C SER A 38 -11.28 -8.62 8.20
N GLU A 39 -11.49 -9.93 8.29
CA GLU A 39 -10.56 -10.92 7.71
C GLU A 39 -10.33 -10.71 6.21
N PHE A 40 -9.08 -10.91 5.78
CA PHE A 40 -8.70 -10.86 4.38
C PHE A 40 -9.08 -12.19 3.71
N ARG A 41 -9.89 -12.13 2.66
CA ARG A 41 -10.31 -13.29 1.89
C ARG A 41 -9.48 -13.39 0.63
N ALA A 42 -9.04 -14.60 0.31
CA ALA A 42 -8.32 -14.87 -0.94
C ALA A 42 -9.19 -14.51 -2.15
N ILE A 43 -8.58 -13.87 -3.15
CA ILE A 43 -9.21 -13.55 -4.43
C ILE A 43 -8.57 -14.43 -5.51
N SER A 44 -9.41 -15.14 -6.25
CA SER A 44 -8.97 -15.86 -7.45
C SER A 44 -8.54 -14.86 -8.52
N SER A 45 -7.23 -14.74 -8.77
CA SER A 45 -6.71 -13.86 -9.82
C SER A 45 -5.85 -14.63 -10.83
N GLY A 46 -6.46 -15.04 -11.95
CA GLY A 46 -5.82 -15.47 -13.21
C GLY A 46 -4.38 -16.02 -13.18
N GLN A 47 -3.55 -15.61 -14.14
CA GLN A 47 -2.20 -16.14 -14.38
C GLN A 47 -1.16 -15.81 -13.28
N ASP A 48 -1.46 -14.87 -12.37
CA ASP A 48 -0.58 -14.46 -11.25
C ASP A 48 -0.53 -15.47 -10.09
N GLN A 49 -1.39 -16.51 -10.10
CA GLN A 49 -1.47 -17.51 -9.03
C GLN A 49 -0.17 -18.29 -8.80
N VAL A 50 0.75 -18.28 -9.76
CA VAL A 50 1.98 -19.06 -9.65
C VAL A 50 2.89 -18.51 -8.55
N THR A 51 2.95 -17.18 -8.37
CA THR A 51 3.97 -16.53 -7.51
C THR A 51 3.41 -15.86 -6.25
N ILE A 52 2.15 -15.43 -6.26
CA ILE A 52 1.53 -14.73 -5.12
C ILE A 52 0.10 -15.23 -4.83
N THR A 53 -0.33 -15.01 -3.60
CA THR A 53 -1.76 -15.08 -3.22
C THR A 53 -2.29 -13.65 -3.09
N ARG A 54 -3.38 -13.33 -3.78
CA ARG A 54 -4.08 -12.05 -3.57
C ARG A 54 -5.17 -12.23 -2.53
N ALA A 55 -5.32 -11.26 -1.64
CA ALA A 55 -6.41 -11.24 -0.67
C ALA A 55 -6.97 -9.83 -0.49
N ALA A 56 -8.23 -9.70 -0.11
CA ALA A 56 -8.84 -8.41 0.21
C ALA A 56 -9.88 -8.50 1.32
N THR A 57 -10.16 -7.34 1.92
CA THR A 57 -11.22 -7.14 2.88
C THR A 57 -11.98 -5.86 2.53
N LYS A 58 -13.31 -5.95 2.55
CA LYS A 58 -14.19 -4.81 2.28
C LYS A 58 -14.30 -3.98 3.56
N ILE A 59 -14.03 -2.67 3.45
CA ILE A 59 -14.24 -1.72 4.56
C ILE A 59 -15.67 -1.17 4.47
N ASN A 60 -16.07 -0.71 3.28
CA ASN A 60 -17.45 -0.32 2.94
C ASN A 60 -17.62 -0.38 1.39
N GLU A 61 -18.68 0.21 0.84
CA GLU A 61 -18.95 0.20 -0.62
C GLU A 61 -17.91 0.94 -1.48
N ASN A 62 -17.21 1.93 -0.91
CA ASN A 62 -16.30 2.80 -1.64
C ASN A 62 -14.85 2.75 -1.14
N LEU A 63 -14.53 1.79 -0.27
CA LEU A 63 -13.22 1.65 0.35
C LEU A 63 -12.95 0.18 0.64
N TYR A 64 -11.79 -0.30 0.21
CA TYR A 64 -11.34 -1.65 0.51
C TYR A 64 -9.82 -1.70 0.70
N ALA A 65 -9.37 -2.73 1.42
CA ALA A 65 -7.97 -3.05 1.57
C ALA A 65 -7.64 -4.32 0.81
N SER A 66 -6.51 -4.36 0.12
CA SER A 66 -6.04 -5.53 -0.62
C SER A 66 -4.56 -5.77 -0.36
N SER A 67 -4.13 -7.01 -0.52
CA SER A 67 -2.74 -7.39 -0.34
C SER A 67 -2.29 -8.43 -1.36
N ALA A 68 -1.05 -8.27 -1.81
CA ALA A 68 -0.29 -9.32 -2.47
C ALA A 68 0.57 -10.03 -1.42
N LEU A 69 0.39 -11.35 -1.32
CA LEU A 69 1.01 -12.18 -0.30
C LEU A 69 2.01 -13.14 -0.93
N GLN A 70 3.14 -13.34 -0.27
CA GLN A 70 4.10 -14.37 -0.61
C GLN A 70 3.44 -15.74 -0.42
N ARG A 71 3.44 -16.55 -1.48
CA ARG A 71 2.87 -17.90 -1.43
C ARG A 71 3.61 -18.76 -0.39
N GLY A 72 2.87 -19.59 0.33
CA GLY A 72 3.39 -20.47 1.38
C GLY A 72 3.51 -19.81 2.76
N THR A 73 4.01 -18.58 2.84
CA THR A 73 4.20 -17.88 4.13
C THR A 73 3.11 -16.87 4.45
N LEU A 74 2.34 -16.43 3.45
CA LEU A 74 1.37 -15.35 3.55
C LEU A 74 1.95 -14.02 4.07
N LYS A 75 3.28 -13.84 3.95
CA LYS A 75 3.96 -12.58 4.25
C LYS A 75 3.54 -11.51 3.25
N VAL A 76 3.35 -10.29 3.74
CA VAL A 76 2.85 -9.16 2.93
C VAL A 76 3.96 -8.68 1.98
N LYS A 77 3.73 -8.77 0.66
CA LYS A 77 4.61 -8.15 -0.37
C LYS A 77 4.15 -6.75 -0.75
N SER A 78 2.84 -6.49 -0.66
CA SER A 78 2.23 -5.18 -0.88
C SER A 78 0.96 -5.10 -0.07
N MET A 79 0.73 -3.98 0.63
CA MET A 79 -0.54 -3.67 1.28
C MET A 79 -1.13 -2.42 0.65
N GLN A 80 -2.42 -2.47 0.32
CA GLN A 80 -3.09 -1.45 -0.48
C GLN A 80 -4.37 -1.00 0.19
N ILE A 81 -4.67 0.30 0.07
CA ILE A 81 -5.97 0.90 0.34
C ILE A 81 -6.45 1.54 -0.96
N THR A 82 -7.64 1.15 -1.42
CA THR A 82 -8.26 1.72 -2.62
C THR A 82 -9.59 2.37 -2.26
N TRP A 83 -9.67 3.66 -2.58
CA TRP A 83 -10.89 4.46 -2.47
C TRP A 83 -11.53 4.65 -3.84
N LEU A 84 -12.83 4.41 -3.93
CA LEU A 84 -13.65 4.67 -5.11
C LEU A 84 -14.38 6.01 -4.92
N PRO A 85 -14.12 7.03 -5.76
CA PRO A 85 -14.82 8.30 -5.65
C PRO A 85 -16.34 8.12 -5.72
N ILE A 86 -17.03 8.78 -4.79
CA ILE A 86 -18.49 8.91 -4.79
C ILE A 86 -18.88 10.34 -5.14
N GLN A 87 -20.10 10.50 -5.65
CA GLN A 87 -20.71 11.80 -5.90
C GLN A 87 -21.54 12.26 -4.69
N GLY A 88 -21.80 13.57 -4.59
CA GLY A 88 -22.68 14.13 -3.57
C GLY A 88 -21.96 14.63 -2.31
N PRO A 89 -22.73 15.08 -1.29
CA PRO A 89 -22.20 15.81 -0.14
C PRO A 89 -21.24 14.98 0.72
N GLU A 90 -21.32 13.65 0.66
CA GLU A 90 -20.49 12.75 1.45
C GLU A 90 -19.06 12.55 0.90
N GLN A 91 -18.78 13.01 -0.33
CA GLN A 91 -17.50 12.78 -1.01
C GLN A 91 -16.30 13.23 -0.16
N LYS A 92 -16.39 14.40 0.48
CA LYS A 92 -15.31 14.95 1.31
C LYS A 92 -15.04 14.06 2.53
N ALA A 93 -16.10 13.60 3.20
CA ALA A 93 -15.99 12.73 4.37
C ALA A 93 -15.47 11.34 3.99
N ALA A 94 -15.95 10.77 2.89
CA ALA A 94 -15.49 9.48 2.37
C ALA A 94 -13.99 9.53 2.01
N LYS A 95 -13.55 10.59 1.33
CA LYS A 95 -12.13 10.79 1.03
C LYS A 95 -11.31 10.93 2.31
N ALA A 96 -11.77 11.71 3.28
CA ALA A 96 -11.07 11.86 4.56
C ALA A 96 -10.90 10.51 5.27
N LYS A 97 -11.95 9.67 5.29
CA LYS A 97 -11.89 8.31 5.84
C LYS A 97 -10.84 7.45 5.11
N ALA A 98 -10.79 7.51 3.78
CA ALA A 98 -9.77 6.80 3.01
C ALA A 98 -8.35 7.23 3.42
N LEU A 99 -8.11 8.53 3.62
CA LEU A 99 -6.81 9.03 4.08
C LEU A 99 -6.45 8.54 5.49
N GLU A 100 -7.44 8.43 6.38
CA GLU A 100 -7.23 7.84 7.71
C GLU A 100 -6.77 6.37 7.62
N TYR A 101 -7.39 5.58 6.74
CA TYR A 101 -6.97 4.19 6.50
C TYR A 101 -5.56 4.11 5.92
N MET A 102 -5.24 4.92 4.90
CA MET A 102 -3.89 4.97 4.31
C MET A 102 -2.83 5.30 5.37
N ALA A 103 -3.10 6.30 6.21
CA ALA A 103 -2.21 6.72 7.28
C ALA A 103 -2.11 5.68 8.41
N ALA A 104 -3.16 4.93 8.69
CA ALA A 104 -3.15 3.84 9.65
C ALA A 104 -2.38 2.62 9.14
N VAL A 105 -2.54 2.25 7.88
CA VAL A 105 -1.78 1.17 7.24
C VAL A 105 -0.28 1.48 7.24
N ALA A 106 0.10 2.71 6.88
CA ALA A 106 1.52 3.11 6.88
C ALA A 106 2.19 2.94 8.26
N ARG A 107 1.46 3.22 9.35
CA ARG A 107 1.97 3.08 10.74
C ARG A 107 2.27 1.64 11.16
N VAL A 108 1.67 0.65 10.49
CA VAL A 108 1.95 -0.77 10.81
C VAL A 108 3.37 -1.14 10.38
N PHE A 109 3.85 -0.55 9.28
CA PHE A 109 5.15 -0.88 8.69
C PHE A 109 6.25 0.13 9.02
N VAL A 110 5.88 1.36 9.40
CA VAL A 110 6.81 2.45 9.71
C VAL A 110 6.41 3.06 11.05
N PRO A 111 7.36 3.25 12.00
CA PRO A 111 7.06 3.75 13.34
C PRO A 111 6.78 5.26 13.34
N LEU A 112 5.65 5.66 12.76
CA LEU A 112 5.18 7.04 12.70
C LEU A 112 4.08 7.27 13.74
N SER A 113 4.07 8.45 14.35
CA SER A 113 2.88 8.93 15.05
C SER A 113 1.71 9.16 14.09
N LYS A 114 0.49 9.25 14.62
CA LYS A 114 -0.72 9.55 13.83
C LYS A 114 -0.57 10.83 13.01
N ALA A 115 -0.06 11.90 13.62
CA ALA A 115 0.13 13.18 12.93
C ALA A 115 1.19 13.09 11.82
N GLN A 116 2.30 12.37 12.07
CA GLN A 116 3.35 12.18 11.07
C GLN A 116 2.85 11.36 9.87
N SER A 117 2.10 10.28 10.10
CA SER A 117 1.58 9.48 8.99
C SER A 117 0.52 10.22 8.18
N GLN A 118 -0.36 11.00 8.82
CA GLN A 118 -1.31 11.88 8.11
C GLN A 118 -0.58 12.93 7.24
N LYS A 119 0.46 13.56 7.79
CA LYS A 119 1.29 14.52 7.04
C LYS A 119 1.98 13.85 5.85
N GLN A 120 2.52 12.64 6.04
CA GLN A 120 3.18 11.88 4.99
C GLN A 120 2.22 11.51 3.85
N ILE A 121 1.04 10.96 4.16
CA ILE A 121 0.02 10.63 3.15
C ILE A 121 -0.41 11.89 2.38
N THR A 122 -0.62 13.00 3.08
CA THR A 122 -0.96 14.28 2.43
C THR A 122 0.14 14.72 1.45
N ALA A 123 1.41 14.64 1.85
CA ALA A 123 2.54 15.01 1.00
C ALA A 123 2.69 14.08 -0.22
N LEU A 124 2.49 12.77 -0.05
CA LEU A 124 2.50 11.79 -1.14
C LEU A 124 1.42 12.12 -2.18
N LEU A 125 0.20 12.41 -1.74
CA LEU A 125 -0.91 12.75 -2.62
C LEU A 125 -0.70 14.09 -3.35
N THR A 126 -0.15 15.09 -2.67
CA THR A 126 0.23 16.35 -3.33
C THR A 126 1.27 16.11 -4.42
N SER A 127 2.28 15.27 -4.15
CA SER A 127 3.35 14.96 -5.11
C SER A 127 2.89 14.08 -6.28
N ALA A 128 1.85 13.29 -6.06
CA ALA A 128 1.19 12.45 -7.06
C ALA A 128 0.17 13.22 -7.92
N LYS A 129 -0.22 14.45 -7.55
CA LYS A 129 -1.26 15.21 -8.25
C LYS A 129 -0.92 15.35 -9.74
N GLY A 130 -1.90 15.02 -10.60
CA GLY A 130 -1.76 15.07 -12.05
C GLY A 130 -1.00 13.89 -12.66
N LYS A 131 -0.55 12.92 -11.85
CA LYS A 131 0.13 11.71 -12.32
C LYS A 131 -0.79 10.51 -12.12
N ARG A 132 -0.93 9.70 -13.17
CA ARG A 132 -1.67 8.42 -13.10
C ARG A 132 -1.00 7.43 -12.15
N TYR A 133 0.33 7.49 -12.08
CA TYR A 133 1.16 6.65 -11.22
C TYR A 133 2.28 7.51 -10.61
N TYR A 134 2.48 7.39 -9.31
CA TYR A 134 3.56 8.03 -8.57
C TYR A 134 4.14 7.04 -7.57
N GLN A 135 5.46 7.03 -7.42
CA GLN A 135 6.13 6.25 -6.39
C GLN A 135 7.18 7.09 -5.69
N GLN A 136 7.38 6.82 -4.40
CA GLN A 136 8.43 7.43 -3.60
C GLN A 136 9.04 6.40 -2.67
N THR A 137 10.36 6.33 -2.65
CA THR A 137 11.11 5.47 -1.74
C THR A 137 11.60 6.28 -0.54
N VAL A 138 11.44 5.71 0.66
CA VAL A 138 12.01 6.24 1.91
C VAL A 138 12.56 5.07 2.71
N GLY A 139 13.88 5.01 2.86
CA GLY A 139 14.54 3.86 3.48
C GLY A 139 14.15 2.55 2.78
N ALA A 140 13.77 1.53 3.54
CA ALA A 140 13.36 0.22 3.01
C ALA A 140 11.89 0.14 2.54
N ILE A 141 11.23 1.29 2.35
CA ILE A 141 9.81 1.35 1.97
C ILE A 141 9.66 2.08 0.64
N ARG A 142 8.85 1.51 -0.26
CA ARG A 142 8.29 2.20 -1.41
C ARG A 142 6.80 2.46 -1.16
N TYR A 143 6.43 3.72 -1.30
CA TYR A 143 5.04 4.17 -1.37
C TYR A 143 4.65 4.30 -2.84
N VAL A 144 3.45 3.85 -3.18
CA VAL A 144 2.88 3.96 -4.52
C VAL A 144 1.52 4.62 -4.42
N ILE A 145 1.26 5.59 -5.30
CA ILE A 145 -0.05 6.19 -5.54
C ILE A 145 -0.44 5.90 -6.98
N ALA A 146 -1.59 5.27 -7.19
CA ALA A 146 -2.22 5.15 -8.50
C ALA A 146 -3.54 5.92 -8.46
N ASP A 147 -3.63 6.97 -9.26
CA ASP A 147 -4.84 7.78 -9.41
C ASP A 147 -5.47 7.50 -10.78
N ASN A 148 -6.56 6.75 -10.77
CA ASN A 148 -7.31 6.39 -11.96
C ASN A 148 -8.57 7.27 -12.14
N GLY A 149 -8.62 8.44 -11.50
CA GLY A 149 -9.78 9.32 -11.51
C GLY A 149 -11.00 8.61 -10.95
N GLU A 150 -12.08 8.54 -11.74
CA GLU A 150 -13.34 7.90 -11.36
C GLU A 150 -13.19 6.40 -11.03
N LYS A 151 -12.16 5.73 -11.56
CA LYS A 151 -11.91 4.30 -11.29
C LYS A 151 -11.23 4.05 -9.94
N GLY A 152 -10.82 5.08 -9.23
CA GLY A 152 -10.30 4.95 -7.87
C GLY A 152 -8.89 5.52 -7.66
N LEU A 153 -8.62 5.84 -6.40
CA LEU A 153 -7.32 6.21 -5.86
C LEU A 153 -6.80 5.06 -5.01
N THR A 154 -5.65 4.51 -5.37
CA THR A 154 -4.97 3.45 -4.62
C THR A 154 -3.69 3.99 -4.00
N PHE A 155 -3.53 3.77 -2.70
CA PHE A 155 -2.27 3.86 -1.99
C PHE A 155 -1.73 2.45 -1.76
N ALA A 156 -0.44 2.22 -2.02
CA ALA A 156 0.25 0.99 -1.66
C ALA A 156 1.53 1.28 -0.87
N ILE A 157 1.86 0.34 0.02
CA ILE A 157 3.13 0.30 0.75
C ILE A 157 3.79 -1.06 0.52
N GLU A 158 5.06 -1.00 0.12
CA GLU A 158 5.83 -2.17 -0.34
C GLU A 158 7.23 -2.15 0.28
N PRO A 159 7.77 -3.30 0.67
CA PRO A 159 9.16 -3.38 1.08
C PRO A 159 10.05 -3.27 -0.16
N ILE A 160 11.23 -2.68 0.03
CA ILE A 160 12.30 -2.75 -0.97
C ILE A 160 13.52 -3.43 -0.37
N LYS A 161 14.21 -4.19 -1.22
CA LYS A 161 15.52 -4.71 -0.87
C LYS A 161 16.46 -3.50 -0.92
N LEU A 162 17.02 -3.13 0.22
CA LEU A 162 18.14 -2.21 0.23
C LEU A 162 19.33 -2.96 -0.36
N ALA A 163 19.62 -2.71 -1.63
CA ALA A 163 20.97 -2.97 -2.12
C ALA A 163 21.85 -1.90 -1.48
N LEU A 164 22.97 -2.29 -0.87
CA LEU A 164 24.05 -1.35 -0.64
C LEU A 164 24.38 -0.78 -2.02
N SER A 165 24.24 0.53 -2.20
CA SER A 165 24.69 1.19 -3.41
C SER A 165 26.17 0.90 -3.56
N GLU A 166 26.56 0.19 -4.62
CA GLU A 166 27.97 0.08 -5.05
C GLU A 166 28.57 1.46 -5.39
N ASP A 167 27.75 2.52 -5.43
CA ASP A 167 28.16 3.90 -5.73
C ASP A 167 28.94 4.62 -4.62
N LEU A 168 29.34 3.94 -3.53
CA LEU A 168 30.20 4.53 -2.48
C LEU A 168 31.71 4.31 -2.72
N GLU A 169 32.12 3.56 -3.74
CA GLU A 169 33.56 3.33 -4.04
C GLU A 169 34.16 4.36 -5.01
N GLY A 170 33.38 5.29 -5.55
CA GLY A 170 33.84 6.21 -6.60
C GLY A 170 34.50 7.53 -6.16
N ASN A 171 34.48 7.89 -4.88
CA ASN A 171 34.86 9.24 -4.42
C ASN A 171 36.13 9.33 -3.55
N ASN A 172 36.99 8.31 -3.57
CA ASN A 172 38.34 8.40 -3.03
C ASN A 172 39.37 8.00 -4.10
N LYS A 173 39.59 8.89 -5.07
CA LYS A 173 40.86 8.92 -5.79
C LYS A 173 41.19 10.33 -6.28
#